data_AF-A0A0U0TY93-F1
#
_entry.id   AF-A0A0U0TY93-F1
#
_cell.length_a   1.000
_cell.length_b   1.000
_cell.length_c   1.000
_cell.angle_alpha   90.00
_cell.angle_beta   90.00
_cell.angle_gamma   90.00
#
_symmetry.space_group_name_H-M   'P 1'
#
loop_
_entity.id
_entity.type
_entity.pdbx_description
1 polymer ?
#
loop_
_entity_poly.entity_id
_entity_poly.type
_entity_poly.pdbx_seq_one_letter_code
_entity_poly.pdbx_strand_id
1 'polypeptide(L)' 'MATLFAYGVAGLVTGAVFVEKIFGWHGMGEWMVRGISTQDTNIVAAITVFSGAVVLLAGLLSDVIYAALDPRVRVS' A
#
# COMPACT_ATOMS: atom_id res chain seq x y z
N MET A 1 11.11 -14.95 -7.92
CA MET A 1 10.16 -15.37 -6.87
C MET A 1 9.64 -14.18 -6.05
N ALA A 2 10.49 -13.24 -5.60
CA ALA A 2 10.04 -12.06 -4.84
C ALA A 2 9.04 -11.15 -5.60
N THR A 3 9.17 -11.02 -6.92
CA THR A 3 8.24 -10.22 -7.76
C THR A 3 6.81 -10.77 -7.77
N LEU A 4 6.65 -12.10 -7.87
CA LEU A 4 5.33 -12.77 -7.81
C LEU A 4 4.65 -12.59 -6.45
N PHE A 5 5.43 -12.60 -5.37
CA PHE A 5 4.93 -12.33 -4.03
C PHE A 5 4.40 -10.89 -3.89
N ALA A 6 5.13 -9.90 -4.43
CA ALA A 6 4.69 -8.51 -4.43
C ALA A 6 3.36 -8.31 -5.18
N TYR A 7 3.17 -8.95 -6.34
CA TYR A 7 1.90 -8.92 -7.07
C TYR A 7 0.76 -9.60 -6.29
N GLY A 8 1.03 -10.70 -5.58
CA GLY A 8 0.05 -11.36 -4.72
C GLY A 8 -0.43 -10.48 -3.58
N VAL A 9 0.50 -9.79 -2.90
CA VAL A 9 0.17 -8.83 -1.83
C VAL A 9 -0.64 -7.65 -2.36
N ALA A 10 -0.27 -7.08 -3.52
CA ALA A 10 -1.03 -6.00 -4.15
C ALA A 10 -2.47 -6.44 -4.51
N GLY A 11 -2.64 -7.68 -4.98
CA GLY A 11 -3.95 -8.27 -5.22
C GLY A 11 -4.79 -8.41 -3.94
N LEU A 12 -4.18 -8.84 -2.84
CA LEU A 12 -4.85 -8.94 -1.53
C LEU A 12 -5.30 -7.57 -1.00
N VAL A 13 -4.46 -6.53 -1.13
CA VAL A 13 -4.82 -5.15 -0.75
C VAL A 13 -5.99 -4.63 -1.59
N THR A 14 -6.02 -4.93 -2.88
CA THR A 14 -7.14 -4.53 -3.76
C THR A 14 -8.42 -5.30 -3.43
N GLY A 15 -8.31 -6.60 -3.16
CA GLY A 15 -9.44 -7.43 -2.72
C GLY A 15 -9.97 -7.04 -1.33
N ALA A 16 -9.12 -6.51 -0.45
CA ALA A 16 -9.52 -6.05 0.87
C ALA A 16 -10.62 -4.97 0.82
N VAL A 17 -10.63 -4.11 -0.20
CA VAL A 17 -11.69 -3.10 -0.39
C VAL A 17 -13.08 -3.73 -0.53
N PHE A 18 -13.17 -4.87 -1.21
CA PHE A 18 -14.43 -5.62 -1.32
C PHE A 18 -14.80 -6.30 -0.01
N VAL A 19 -13.82 -6.81 0.73
CA VAL A 19 -14.04 -7.40 2.06
C VAL A 19 -14.53 -6.33 3.05
N GLU A 20 -13.96 -5.12 3.03
CA GLU A 20 -14.41 -3.97 3.83
C GLU A 20 -15.90 -3.66 3.56
N LYS A 21 -16.30 -3.65 2.28
CA LYS A 21 -17.68 -3.42 1.86
C LYS A 21 -18.65 -4.55 2.24
N ILE A 22 -18.24 -5.81 2.09
CA ILE A 22 -19.12 -6.97 2.30
C ILE A 22 -19.29 -7.26 3.80
N PHE A 23 -18.22 -7.13 4.59
CA PHE A 23 -18.22 -7.44 6.02
C PHE A 23 -18.48 -6.21 6.90
N GLY A 24 -18.62 -5.01 6.34
CA GLY A 24 -18.88 -3.77 7.08
C GLY A 24 -17.72 -3.31 7.96
N TRP A 25 -16.51 -3.84 7.71
CA TRP A 25 -15.29 -3.36 8.35
C TRP A 25 -14.84 -2.10 7.61
N HIS A 26 -15.25 -0.94 8.15
CA HIS A 26 -14.97 0.36 7.55
C HIS A 26 -13.47 0.66 7.56
N GLY A 27 -12.81 0.44 6.42
CA GLY A 27 -11.39 0.74 6.23
C GLY A 27 -11.15 1.92 5.27
N MET A 28 -9.88 2.14 4.96
CA MET A 28 -9.44 3.23 4.08
C MET A 28 -9.85 2.99 2.62
N GLY A 29 -9.99 1.74 2.19
CA GLY A 29 -10.41 1.38 0.84
C GLY A 29 -11.86 1.78 0.58
N GLU A 30 -12.75 1.48 1.52
CA GLU A 30 -14.13 1.91 1.47
C GLU A 30 -14.26 3.45 1.43
N TRP A 31 -13.46 4.16 2.23
CA TRP A 31 -13.44 5.62 2.24
C TRP A 31 -13.03 6.22 0.89
N MET A 32 -12.05 5.61 0.22
CA MET A 32 -11.66 6.01 -1.13
C MET A 32 -12.80 5.82 -2.13
N VAL A 33 -13.44 4.65 -2.14
CA VAL A 33 -14.58 4.36 -3.04
C VAL A 33 -15.74 5.31 -2.78
N ARG A 34 -16.01 5.61 -1.50
CA ARG A 34 -17.05 6.57 -1.12
C ARG A 34 -16.71 7.99 -1.57
N GLY A 35 -15.48 8.45 -1.37
CA GLY A 35 -15.02 9.77 -1.81
C GLY A 35 -15.12 9.96 -3.33
N ILE A 36 -14.79 8.92 -4.11
CA ILE A 36 -14.99 8.91 -5.57
C ILE A 36 -16.49 9.02 -5.90
N SER A 37 -17.35 8.23 -5.23
CA SER A 37 -18.79 8.24 -5.47
C SER A 37 -19.48 9.55 -5.05
N THR A 38 -18.98 10.25 -4.04
CA THR A 38 -19.49 11.55 -3.60
C THR A 38 -18.79 12.72 -4.25
N GLN A 39 -17.88 12.47 -5.21
CA GLN A 39 -17.06 13.48 -5.88
C GLN A 39 -16.26 14.38 -4.92
N ASP A 40 -16.00 13.87 -3.71
CA ASP A 40 -15.24 14.59 -2.70
C ASP A 40 -13.74 14.40 -2.99
N THR A 41 -13.21 15.39 -3.71
CA THR A 41 -11.81 15.39 -4.15
C THR A 41 -10.84 15.47 -2.97
N ASN A 42 -11.27 16.03 -1.83
CA ASN A 42 -10.41 16.22 -0.68
C ASN A 42 -10.11 14.89 0.04
N ILE A 43 -11.12 14.03 0.19
CA ILE A 43 -10.96 12.69 0.77
C ILE A 43 -10.06 11.82 -0.12
N VAL A 44 -10.30 11.85 -1.44
CA VAL A 44 -9.49 11.09 -2.39
C VAL A 44 -8.03 11.56 -2.36
N ALA A 45 -7.79 12.87 -2.40
CA ALA A 45 -6.45 13.43 -2.32
C ALA A 45 -5.74 13.07 -1.01
N ALA A 46 -6.42 13.15 0.13
CA ALA A 46 -5.85 12.78 1.43
C ALA A 46 -5.42 11.30 1.47
N ILE A 47 -6.26 10.40 0.98
CA ILE A 47 -5.94 8.96 0.92
C ILE A 47 -4.81 8.68 -0.06
N THR A 48 -4.77 9.36 -1.21
CA THR A 48 -3.67 9.23 -2.19
C THR A 48 -2.34 9.71 -1.64
N VAL A 49 -2.30 10.86 -0.95
CA VAL A 49 -1.07 11.35 -0.33
C VAL A 49 -0.62 10.43 0.79
N PHE A 50 -1.56 9.94 1.61
CA PHE A 50 -1.26 8.98 2.67
C PHE A 50 -0.69 7.67 2.13
N SER A 51 -1.34 7.07 1.12
CA SER A 51 -0.86 5.82 0.52
C SER A 51 0.50 6.02 -0.16
N GLY A 52 0.71 7.14 -0.86
CA GLY A 52 2.01 7.51 -1.42
C GLY A 52 3.10 7.63 -0.36
N ALA A 53 2.81 8.31 0.77
CA ALA A 53 3.75 8.42 1.88
C ALA A 53 4.10 7.06 2.50
N VAL A 54 3.11 6.17 2.67
CA VAL A 54 3.34 4.80 3.17
C VAL A 54 4.19 3.99 2.20
N VAL A 55 3.96 4.10 0.89
CA VAL A 55 4.76 3.41 -0.12
C VAL A 55 6.21 3.91 -0.11
N LEU A 56 6.43 5.23 -0.02
CA LEU A 56 7.77 5.80 0.11
C LEU A 56 8.47 5.34 1.39
N LEU A 57 7.75 5.30 2.51
CA LEU A 57 8.26 4.78 3.78
C LEU A 57 8.59 3.28 3.68
N ALA A 58 7.74 2.49 3.03
CA ALA A 58 7.99 1.06 2.81
C ALA A 58 9.20 0.83 1.88
N GLY A 59 9.39 1.69 0.87
CA GLY A 59 10.58 1.70 0.03
C GLY A 59 11.84 2.02 0.82
N LEU A 60 11.83 3.09 1.62
CA LEU A 60 12.94 3.44 2.52
C LEU A 60 13.24 2.34 3.54
N LEU A 61 12.21 1.73 4.13
CA LEU A 61 12.36 0.58 5.02
C LEU A 61 12.95 -0.62 4.29
N SER A 62 12.51 -0.87 3.06
CA SER A 62 13.08 -1.92 2.21
C SER A 62 14.56 -1.65 1.96
N ASP A 63 14.94 -0.42 1.59
CA ASP A 63 16.34 -0.05 1.35
C ASP A 63 17.19 -0.19 2.63
N VAL A 64 16.66 0.20 3.79
CA VAL A 64 17.33 0.04 5.10
C VAL A 64 17.46 -1.43 5.48
N ILE A 65 16.41 -2.23 5.28
CA ILE A 65 16.43 -3.67 5.53
C ILE A 65 17.41 -4.35 4.58
N TYR A 66 17.42 -4.01 3.29
CA TYR A 66 18.42 -4.50 2.35
C TYR A 66 19.83 -4.08 2.78
N ALA A 67 20.07 -2.82 3.15
CA ALA A 67 21.38 -2.37 3.63
C ALA A 67 21.84 -3.08 4.92
N ALA A 68 20.91 -3.43 5.81
CA ALA A 68 21.20 -4.14 7.06
C ALA A 68 21.35 -5.66 6.87
N LEU A 69 20.58 -6.25 5.95
CA LEU A 69 20.58 -7.68 5.65
C LEU A 69 21.68 -8.06 4.65
N ASP A 70 22.28 -7.08 3.97
CA ASP A 70 23.33 -7.29 2.98
C ASP A 70 24.74 -6.92 3.51
N PRO A 71 25.43 -7.81 4.25
CA PRO A 71 26.84 -7.67 4.57
C PRO A 71 27.76 -7.93 3.35
N ARG A 72 27.21 -8.13 2.14
CA ARG A 72 27.95 -8.51 0.92
C ARG A 72 28.07 -7.41 -0.15
N VAL A 73 27.60 -6.19 0.09
CA VAL A 73 27.99 -4.99 -0.71
C VAL A 73 29.48 -4.63 -0.54
N ARG A 74 30.27 -5.42 0.19
CA ARG A 74 31.70 -5.58 -0.09
C ARG A 74 31.92 -6.65 -1.17
N VAL A 75 31.62 -6.32 -2.42
CA VAL A 75 32.19 -7.04 -3.57
C VAL A 75 33.56 -6.40 -3.83
N SER A 76 34.61 -7.18 -3.60
CA SER A 76 35.90 -7.01 -4.27
C SER A 76 35.76 -7.19 -5.76
#